data_AF-A0A7V9Q4Y4-F1
#
_entry.id   AF-A0A7V9Q4Y4-F1
#
_cell.length_a   1.000
_cell.length_b   1.000
_cell.length_c   1.000
_cell.angle_alpha   90.00
_cell.angle_beta   90.00
_cell.angle_gamma   90.00
#
_symmetry.space_group_name_H-M   'P 1'
#
loop_
_entity.id
_entity.type
_entity.pdbx_description
1 polymer ?
#
loop_
_entity_poly.entity_id
_entity_poly.type
_entity_poly.pdbx_seq_one_letter_code
_entity_poly.pdbx_strand_id
1 'polypeptide(L)'
;MHAKQNRPRLILLWVALACVTPFNYSSALPIALLFQGQEKPQAPRNERLRAELLRMRDDDQAARQRWTDAKFGEQASREMIALDEKHTVRLRTIFKEHGFPGVSLVGKDGANAAHTLLMHTPSLDLKKEGLVHLEEAAKKGEVPMHAVAGLKDKVLVAEGKPQFYGMHFDLIDGKFVLDLKNVVDPTRLEKRRAEAGLPPLAEYAKGLAELYKVPAVVLNKQLLKP
;
A
#
# COMPACT_ATOMS: atom_id res chain seq x y z
N MET A 1 31.91 13.83 21.59
CA MET A 1 30.89 14.57 20.83
C MET A 1 30.67 13.86 19.50
N HIS A 2 29.67 12.98 19.40
CA HIS A 2 29.35 12.29 18.15
C HIS A 2 28.22 13.05 17.43
N ALA A 3 28.55 13.60 16.27
CA ALA A 3 27.60 14.29 15.41
C ALA A 3 26.58 13.29 14.86
N LYS A 4 25.30 13.51 15.20
CA LYS A 4 24.15 12.88 14.55
C LYS A 4 24.17 13.24 13.07
N GLN A 5 24.51 12.29 12.21
CA GLN A 5 24.27 12.40 10.77
C GLN A 5 22.77 12.42 10.52
N ASN A 6 22.25 13.62 10.30
CA ASN A 6 20.90 13.89 9.84
C ASN A 6 20.81 13.50 8.36
N ARG A 7 20.46 12.24 8.06
CA ARG A 7 20.21 11.80 6.67
C ARG A 7 18.75 12.10 6.31
N PRO A 8 18.46 12.84 5.24
CA PRO A 8 17.09 13.13 4.84
C PRO A 8 16.40 11.82 4.46
N ARG A 9 15.27 11.55 5.12
CA ARG A 9 14.45 10.35 4.92
C ARG A 9 13.97 10.27 3.46
N LEU A 10 14.46 9.27 2.72
CA LEU A 10 13.92 8.86 1.43
C LEU A 10 12.47 8.36 1.59
N ILE A 11 11.53 9.29 1.66
CA ILE A 11 10.08 9.00 1.59
C ILE A 11 9.59 9.02 0.12
N LEU A 12 10.41 9.51 -0.81
CA LEU A 12 10.05 9.75 -2.21
C LEU A 12 10.12 8.54 -3.16
N LEU A 13 10.70 7.41 -2.74
CA LEU A 13 10.98 6.31 -3.69
C LEU A 13 9.90 5.23 -3.83
N TRP A 14 8.87 5.22 -2.97
CA TRP A 14 7.77 4.25 -3.10
C TRP A 14 6.83 4.53 -4.27
N VAL A 15 6.87 5.74 -4.83
CA VAL A 15 6.01 6.13 -5.96
C VAL A 15 6.57 5.65 -7.30
N ALA A 16 7.88 5.39 -7.38
CA ALA A 16 8.57 5.20 -8.67
C ALA A 16 8.38 3.82 -9.28
N LEU A 17 8.18 2.79 -8.45
CA LEU A 17 8.18 1.41 -8.94
C LEU A 17 6.82 0.92 -9.45
N ALA A 18 5.72 1.60 -9.15
CA ALA A 18 4.40 1.26 -9.70
C ALA A 18 4.20 1.67 -11.19
N CYS A 19 5.16 2.38 -11.79
CA CYS A 19 4.98 3.10 -13.06
C CYS A 19 5.79 2.58 -14.26
N VAL A 20 6.29 1.34 -14.21
CA VAL A 20 7.10 0.80 -15.34
C VAL A 20 6.59 -0.54 -15.86
N THR A 21 5.28 -0.82 -15.74
CA THR A 21 4.68 -1.90 -16.53
C THR A 21 3.29 -1.51 -17.04
N PRO A 22 3.04 -1.53 -18.36
CA PRO A 22 1.68 -1.53 -18.87
C PRO A 22 1.16 -2.95 -18.68
N PHE A 23 0.42 -3.25 -17.61
CA PHE A 23 -0.17 -4.58 -17.49
C PHE A 23 -1.63 -4.54 -17.05
N ASN A 24 -2.48 -4.84 -18.04
CA ASN A 24 -3.79 -5.46 -17.88
C ASN A 24 -3.74 -6.55 -16.80
N TYR A 25 -4.59 -6.44 -15.80
CA TYR A 25 -4.97 -7.54 -14.92
C TYR A 25 -5.70 -8.63 -15.74
N SER A 26 -4.98 -9.44 -16.53
CA SER A 26 -5.60 -10.57 -17.23
C SER A 26 -4.76 -11.85 -17.27
N SER A 27 -3.57 -11.90 -16.66
CA SER A 27 -2.78 -13.14 -16.64
C SER A 27 -1.85 -13.23 -15.44
N ALA A 28 -2.43 -13.38 -14.27
CA ALA A 28 -1.74 -13.89 -13.08
C ALA A 28 -2.67 -14.82 -12.28
N LEU A 29 -3.05 -15.94 -12.92
CA LEU A 29 -3.37 -17.18 -12.23
C LEU A 29 -2.03 -17.94 -12.18
N PRO A 30 -1.45 -18.25 -10.99
CA PRO A 30 -2.06 -19.21 -10.07
C PRO A 30 -1.71 -18.96 -8.58
N ILE A 31 -2.23 -17.90 -7.96
CA ILE A 31 -2.40 -17.83 -6.48
C ILE A 31 -3.87 -17.60 -6.10
N ALA A 32 -4.67 -17.05 -7.01
CA ALA A 32 -6.11 -16.87 -6.82
C ALA A 32 -6.93 -18.18 -6.79
N LEU A 33 -6.33 -19.36 -7.02
CA LEU A 33 -7.05 -20.63 -7.11
C LEU A 33 -7.17 -21.41 -5.79
N LEU A 34 -6.79 -20.81 -4.65
CA LEU A 34 -6.97 -21.43 -3.32
C LEU A 34 -8.05 -20.77 -2.45
N PHE A 35 -8.70 -19.72 -2.95
CA PHE A 35 -9.73 -18.98 -2.20
C PHE A 35 -10.99 -18.72 -3.06
N GLN A 36 -11.57 -19.76 -3.64
CA GLN A 36 -12.88 -19.64 -4.28
C GLN A 36 -14.00 -20.09 -3.33
N GLY A 37 -14.39 -19.19 -2.42
CA GLY A 37 -15.79 -19.09 -2.03
C GLY A 37 -16.54 -18.40 -3.16
N GLN A 38 -17.44 -19.11 -3.84
CA GLN A 38 -18.25 -18.57 -4.93
C GLN A 38 -19.39 -17.71 -4.36
N GLU A 39 -19.08 -16.50 -3.92
CA GLU A 39 -20.11 -15.45 -3.80
C GLU A 39 -20.18 -14.70 -5.14
N LYS A 40 -21.38 -14.65 -5.73
CA LYS A 40 -21.60 -13.86 -6.95
C LYS A 40 -21.18 -12.41 -6.68
N PRO A 41 -20.43 -11.74 -7.58
CA PRO A 41 -20.09 -10.34 -7.40
C PRO A 41 -21.37 -9.52 -7.25
N GLN A 42 -21.62 -8.99 -6.06
CA GLN A 42 -22.75 -8.11 -5.83
C GLN A 42 -22.49 -6.78 -6.54
N ALA A 43 -23.50 -6.27 -7.26
CA ALA A 43 -23.40 -4.98 -7.91
C ALA A 43 -23.14 -3.88 -6.85
N PRO A 44 -22.25 -2.90 -7.12
CA PRO A 44 -22.02 -1.76 -6.25
C PRO A 44 -23.33 -1.04 -5.90
N ARG A 45 -23.54 -0.76 -4.61
CA ARG A 45 -24.70 0.04 -4.19
C ARG A 45 -24.59 1.51 -4.58
N ASN A 46 -23.38 2.00 -4.86
CA ASN A 46 -23.13 3.38 -5.26
C ASN A 46 -22.18 3.44 -6.47
N GLU A 47 -22.73 3.24 -7.66
CA GLU A 47 -21.99 3.32 -8.93
C GLU A 47 -21.38 4.70 -9.19
N ARG A 48 -22.02 5.77 -8.72
CA ARG A 48 -21.49 7.13 -8.89
C ARG A 48 -20.19 7.32 -8.11
N LEU A 49 -20.17 6.91 -6.84
CA LEU A 49 -18.97 6.98 -6.00
C LEU A 49 -17.88 6.04 -6.52
N ARG A 50 -18.25 4.84 -6.96
CA ARG A 50 -17.31 3.92 -7.62
C ARG A 50 -16.65 4.57 -8.83
N ALA A 51 -17.43 5.13 -9.75
CA ALA A 51 -16.91 5.79 -10.95
C ALA A 51 -15.99 6.97 -10.60
N GLU A 52 -16.33 7.74 -9.56
CA GLU A 52 -15.49 8.82 -9.05
C GLU A 52 -14.13 8.30 -8.53
N LEU A 53 -14.14 7.27 -7.68
CA LEU A 53 -12.92 6.67 -7.12
C LEU A 53 -12.02 6.09 -8.22
N LEU A 54 -12.60 5.42 -9.21
CA LEU A 54 -11.86 4.87 -10.35
C LEU A 54 -11.20 5.99 -11.16
N ARG A 55 -11.93 7.06 -11.47
CA ARG A 55 -11.36 8.23 -12.17
C ARG A 55 -10.23 8.88 -11.37
N MET A 56 -10.41 9.08 -10.07
CA MET A 56 -9.35 9.63 -9.21
C MET A 56 -8.11 8.74 -9.22
N ARG A 57 -8.28 7.41 -9.13
CA ARG A 57 -7.17 6.46 -9.25
C ARG A 57 -6.50 6.54 -10.61
N ASP A 58 -7.25 6.66 -11.69
CA ASP A 58 -6.68 6.73 -13.04
C ASP A 58 -5.89 8.03 -13.25
N ASP A 59 -6.40 9.16 -12.77
CA ASP A 59 -5.70 10.45 -12.74
C ASP A 59 -4.41 10.36 -11.90
N ASP A 60 -4.49 9.73 -10.73
CA ASP A 60 -3.35 9.40 -9.86
C ASP A 60 -2.31 8.60 -10.66
N GLN A 61 -2.63 7.40 -11.14
CA GLN A 61 -1.67 6.55 -11.84
C GLN A 61 -1.05 7.23 -13.07
N ALA A 62 -1.84 8.00 -13.83
CA ALA A 62 -1.34 8.76 -14.97
C ALA A 62 -0.33 9.84 -14.56
N ALA A 63 -0.53 10.52 -13.43
CA ALA A 63 0.43 11.50 -12.93
C ALA A 63 1.77 10.84 -12.54
N ARG A 64 1.74 9.62 -12.00
CA ARG A 64 2.95 8.92 -11.58
C ARG A 64 3.68 8.33 -12.78
N GLN A 65 2.95 7.89 -13.81
CA GLN A 65 3.55 7.53 -15.08
C GLN A 65 4.31 8.71 -15.68
N ARG A 66 3.68 9.90 -15.76
CA ARG A 66 4.34 11.12 -16.23
C ARG A 66 5.57 11.48 -15.39
N TRP A 67 5.49 11.32 -14.07
CA TRP A 67 6.62 11.56 -13.17
C TRP A 67 7.80 10.62 -13.45
N THR A 68 7.53 9.34 -13.68
CA THR A 68 8.55 8.35 -14.06
C THR A 68 9.11 8.62 -15.46
N ASP A 69 8.26 8.92 -16.45
CA ASP A 69 8.69 9.25 -17.82
C ASP A 69 9.57 10.51 -17.85
N ALA A 70 9.26 11.48 -16.99
CA ALA A 70 10.06 12.68 -16.76
C ALA A 70 11.33 12.43 -15.92
N LYS A 71 11.69 11.16 -15.66
CA LYS A 71 12.85 10.75 -14.84
C LYS A 71 12.88 11.44 -13.48
N PHE A 72 11.73 11.50 -12.83
CA PHE A 72 11.54 12.13 -11.52
C PHE A 72 11.80 13.64 -11.51
N GLY A 73 11.52 14.31 -12.64
CA GLY A 73 11.68 15.75 -12.80
C GLY A 73 10.84 16.58 -11.80
N GLU A 74 11.36 17.75 -11.44
CA GLU A 74 10.77 18.60 -10.39
C GLU A 74 9.35 19.06 -10.73
N GLN A 75 9.09 19.46 -11.98
CA GLN A 75 7.77 19.90 -12.41
C GLN A 75 6.72 18.78 -12.28
N ALA A 76 7.03 17.58 -12.80
CA ALA A 76 6.13 16.44 -12.69
C ALA A 76 5.92 16.02 -11.21
N SER A 77 6.94 16.19 -10.37
CA SER A 77 6.83 15.96 -8.92
C SER A 77 5.83 16.92 -8.29
N ARG A 78 5.89 18.22 -8.61
CA ARG A 78 4.95 19.23 -8.11
C ARG A 78 3.51 18.95 -8.54
N GLU A 79 3.32 18.61 -9.81
CA GLU A 79 1.99 18.29 -10.35
C GLU A 79 1.36 17.07 -9.66
N MET A 80 2.16 16.02 -9.45
CA MET A 80 1.74 14.82 -8.76
C MET A 80 1.37 15.10 -7.30
N ILE A 81 2.21 15.85 -6.57
CA ILE A 81 1.93 16.22 -5.17
C ILE A 81 0.66 17.06 -5.06
N ALA A 82 0.48 18.05 -5.95
CA ALA A 82 -0.73 18.87 -5.97
C ALA A 82 -2.00 18.05 -6.25
N LEU A 83 -1.91 17.03 -7.11
CA LEU A 83 -2.99 16.08 -7.34
C LEU A 83 -3.29 15.22 -6.11
N ASP A 84 -2.25 14.73 -5.43
CA ASP A 84 -2.40 13.93 -4.20
C ASP A 84 -3.06 14.75 -3.08
N GLU A 85 -2.73 16.04 -2.95
CA GLU A 85 -3.40 16.96 -2.02
C GLU A 85 -4.87 17.15 -2.35
N LYS A 86 -5.22 17.34 -3.64
CA LYS A 86 -6.61 17.42 -4.09
C LYS A 86 -7.38 16.14 -3.78
N HIS A 87 -6.80 14.98 -4.05
CA HIS A 87 -7.41 13.68 -3.73
C HIS A 87 -7.55 13.47 -2.22
N THR A 88 -6.60 13.95 -1.41
CA THR A 88 -6.65 13.92 0.06
C THR A 88 -7.86 14.67 0.60
N VAL A 89 -8.15 15.86 0.08
CA VAL A 89 -9.33 16.63 0.48
C VAL A 89 -10.60 15.85 0.16
N ARG A 90 -10.70 15.26 -1.04
CA ARG A 90 -11.90 14.52 -1.44
C ARG A 90 -12.07 13.22 -0.63
N LEU A 91 -11.00 12.47 -0.40
CA LEU A 91 -11.03 11.26 0.42
C LEU A 91 -11.53 11.54 1.84
N ARG A 92 -11.13 12.66 2.45
CA ARG A 92 -11.63 13.05 3.78
C ARG A 92 -13.15 13.21 3.77
N THR A 93 -13.72 13.83 2.74
CA THR A 93 -15.18 13.94 2.59
C THR A 93 -15.83 12.57 2.45
N ILE A 94 -15.27 11.69 1.61
CA ILE A 94 -15.79 10.33 1.39
C ILE A 94 -15.77 9.53 2.70
N PHE A 95 -14.69 9.60 3.48
CA PHE A 95 -14.57 8.88 4.74
C PHE A 95 -15.53 9.41 5.80
N LYS A 96 -15.76 10.73 5.84
CA LYS A 96 -16.76 11.32 6.73
C LYS A 96 -18.19 10.83 6.41
N GLU A 97 -18.51 10.65 5.13
CA GLU A 97 -19.85 10.26 4.67
C GLU A 97 -20.10 8.74 4.77
N HIS A 98 -19.06 7.92 4.56
CA HIS A 98 -19.23 6.50 4.32
C HIS A 98 -18.33 5.60 5.18
N GLY A 99 -17.42 6.16 5.98
CA GLY A 99 -16.25 5.42 6.46
C GLY A 99 -15.39 4.98 5.27
N PHE A 100 -14.72 3.83 5.38
CA PHE A 100 -14.00 3.29 4.22
C PHE A 100 -15.03 2.76 3.19
N PRO A 101 -14.99 3.20 1.92
CA PRO A 101 -15.92 2.73 0.89
C PRO A 101 -15.53 1.31 0.46
N GLY A 102 -16.07 0.32 1.18
CA GLY A 102 -15.81 -1.11 0.99
C GLY A 102 -16.48 -1.74 -0.23
N VAL A 103 -16.19 -3.02 -0.45
CA VAL A 103 -16.69 -3.84 -1.58
C VAL A 103 -18.20 -3.73 -1.77
N SER A 104 -19.00 -3.82 -0.71
CA SER A 104 -20.47 -3.76 -0.82
C SER A 104 -20.98 -2.40 -1.29
N LEU A 105 -20.22 -1.32 -1.08
CA LEU A 105 -20.63 0.02 -1.48
C LEU A 105 -20.19 0.35 -2.91
N VAL A 106 -18.92 0.10 -3.23
CA VAL A 106 -18.28 0.59 -4.46
C VAL A 106 -17.64 -0.52 -5.30
N GLY A 107 -17.95 -1.78 -5.00
CA GLY A 107 -17.30 -2.92 -5.65
C GLY A 107 -15.83 -3.07 -5.25
N LYS A 108 -15.24 -4.20 -5.66
CA LYS A 108 -13.84 -4.53 -5.34
C LYS A 108 -12.85 -3.54 -5.95
N ASP A 109 -13.10 -3.08 -7.17
CA ASP A 109 -12.24 -2.13 -7.86
C ASP A 109 -12.33 -0.72 -7.29
N GLY A 110 -13.52 -0.27 -6.88
CA GLY A 110 -13.71 0.99 -6.16
C GLY A 110 -13.04 0.98 -4.78
N ALA A 111 -13.18 -0.11 -4.02
CA ALA A 111 -12.53 -0.26 -2.72
C ALA A 111 -11.00 -0.25 -2.84
N ASN A 112 -10.47 -0.94 -3.85
CA ASN A 112 -9.05 -0.91 -4.17
C ASN A 112 -8.59 0.50 -4.59
N ALA A 113 -9.37 1.21 -5.41
CA ALA A 113 -9.07 2.58 -5.80
C ALA A 113 -8.99 3.53 -4.59
N ALA A 114 -9.96 3.43 -3.67
CA ALA A 114 -9.93 4.20 -2.41
C ALA A 114 -8.70 3.88 -1.56
N HIS A 115 -8.32 2.61 -1.45
CA HIS A 115 -7.12 2.20 -0.73
C HIS A 115 -5.84 2.74 -1.38
N THR A 116 -5.71 2.65 -2.70
CA THR A 116 -4.58 3.22 -3.46
C THR A 116 -4.43 4.71 -3.19
N LEU A 117 -5.52 5.48 -3.32
CA LEU A 117 -5.52 6.92 -3.06
C LEU A 117 -5.15 7.24 -1.60
N LEU A 118 -5.61 6.43 -0.64
CA LEU A 118 -5.24 6.55 0.77
C LEU A 118 -3.75 6.24 1.02
N MET A 119 -3.17 5.28 0.31
CA MET A 119 -1.73 4.99 0.41
C MET A 119 -0.87 6.15 -0.10
N HIS A 120 -1.42 6.93 -1.03
CA HIS A 120 -0.73 8.02 -1.69
C HIS A 120 -0.96 9.41 -1.08
N THR A 121 -1.97 9.59 -0.23
CA THR A 121 -2.16 10.88 0.44
C THR A 121 -0.86 11.33 1.14
N PRO A 122 -0.46 12.62 1.06
CA PRO A 122 0.64 13.14 1.87
C PRO A 122 0.25 13.28 3.36
N SER A 123 -1.05 13.30 3.70
CA SER A 123 -1.51 13.54 5.07
C SER A 123 -1.34 12.30 5.95
N LEU A 124 -0.47 12.39 6.96
CA LEU A 124 -0.33 11.32 7.97
C LEU A 124 -1.60 11.18 8.81
N ASP A 125 -2.26 12.29 9.14
CA ASP A 125 -3.50 12.27 9.92
C ASP A 125 -4.62 11.54 9.17
N LEU A 126 -4.77 11.78 7.86
CA LEU A 126 -5.74 11.03 7.06
C LEU A 126 -5.38 9.55 6.96
N LYS A 127 -4.09 9.19 6.89
CA LYS A 127 -3.69 7.77 6.95
C LYS A 127 -4.08 7.10 8.27
N LYS A 128 -3.94 7.81 9.39
CA LYS A 128 -4.31 7.30 10.73
C LYS A 128 -5.82 7.15 10.86
N GLU A 129 -6.59 8.15 10.43
CA GLU A 129 -8.05 8.10 10.34
C GLU A 129 -8.50 6.95 9.43
N GLY A 130 -7.92 6.87 8.23
CA GLY A 130 -8.19 5.83 7.26
C GLY A 130 -7.85 4.43 7.77
N LEU A 131 -6.80 4.27 8.60
CA LEU A 131 -6.45 2.99 9.21
C LEU A 131 -7.57 2.49 10.14
N VAL A 132 -8.18 3.37 10.94
CA VAL A 132 -9.32 3.01 11.80
C VAL A 132 -10.49 2.50 10.94
N HIS A 133 -10.84 3.25 9.89
CA HIS A 133 -11.91 2.84 8.98
C HIS A 133 -11.60 1.54 8.24
N LEU A 134 -10.34 1.32 7.85
CA LEU A 134 -9.90 0.12 7.15
C LEU A 134 -9.93 -1.11 8.06
N GLU A 135 -9.57 -0.97 9.35
CA GLU A 135 -9.70 -2.04 10.35
C GLU A 135 -11.17 -2.41 10.59
N GLU A 136 -12.08 -1.44 10.66
CA GLU A 136 -13.53 -1.69 10.76
C GLU A 136 -14.10 -2.37 9.51
N ALA A 137 -13.66 -1.95 8.33
CA ALA A 137 -14.05 -2.56 7.06
C ALA A 137 -13.52 -4.00 6.96
N ALA A 138 -12.28 -4.26 7.39
CA ALA A 138 -11.69 -5.60 7.35
C ALA A 138 -12.46 -6.58 8.24
N LYS A 139 -12.89 -6.15 9.43
CA LYS A 139 -13.76 -6.96 10.33
C LYS A 139 -15.08 -7.37 9.68
N LYS A 140 -15.56 -6.60 8.72
CA LYS A 140 -16.80 -6.84 7.96
C LYS A 140 -16.56 -7.59 6.65
N GLY A 141 -15.32 -7.96 6.32
CA GLY A 141 -14.96 -8.57 5.03
C GLY A 141 -14.99 -7.59 3.85
N GLU A 142 -15.09 -6.29 4.10
CA GLU A 142 -15.23 -5.25 3.08
C GLU A 142 -13.89 -4.86 2.43
N VAL A 143 -12.78 -5.19 3.08
CA VAL A 143 -11.41 -5.04 2.57
C VAL A 143 -10.55 -6.20 3.07
N PRO A 144 -9.54 -6.63 2.31
CA PRO A 144 -8.65 -7.69 2.75
C PRO A 144 -7.67 -7.21 3.83
N MET A 145 -7.27 -8.11 4.73
CA MET A 145 -6.36 -7.78 5.84
C MET A 145 -4.98 -7.26 5.39
N HIS A 146 -4.51 -7.61 4.18
CA HIS A 146 -3.27 -7.07 3.64
C HIS A 146 -3.32 -5.55 3.40
N ALA A 147 -4.50 -5.00 3.11
CA ALA A 147 -4.69 -3.56 2.96
C ALA A 147 -4.44 -2.84 4.30
N VAL A 148 -4.96 -3.41 5.40
CA VAL A 148 -4.74 -2.94 6.78
C VAL A 148 -3.27 -3.06 7.16
N ALA A 149 -2.66 -4.22 6.94
CA ALA A 149 -1.27 -4.46 7.29
C ALA A 149 -0.32 -3.47 6.60
N GLY A 150 -0.52 -3.23 5.30
CA GLY A 150 0.28 -2.28 4.52
C GLY A 150 0.16 -0.85 5.02
N LEU A 151 -1.06 -0.36 5.27
CA LEU A 151 -1.27 1.01 5.76
C LEU A 151 -0.72 1.18 7.18
N LYS A 152 -0.92 0.19 8.06
CA LYS A 152 -0.42 0.20 9.43
C LYS A 152 1.10 0.37 9.46
N ASP A 153 1.83 -0.45 8.72
CA ASP A 153 3.29 -0.37 8.68
C ASP A 153 3.77 0.94 8.03
N LYS A 154 3.05 1.45 7.02
CA LYS A 154 3.36 2.77 6.43
C LYS A 154 3.19 3.91 7.44
N VAL A 155 2.15 3.87 8.28
CA VAL A 155 1.95 4.83 9.37
C VAL A 155 3.07 4.70 10.42
N LEU A 156 3.40 3.48 10.84
CA LEU A 156 4.47 3.24 11.83
C LEU A 156 5.82 3.76 11.33
N VAL A 157 6.19 3.47 10.09
CA VAL A 157 7.42 3.95 9.46
C VAL A 157 7.44 5.47 9.38
N ALA A 158 6.33 6.11 8.99
CA ALA A 158 6.23 7.57 8.95
C ALA A 158 6.41 8.21 10.34
N GLU A 159 5.90 7.55 11.39
CA GLU A 159 6.10 7.95 12.80
C GLU A 159 7.49 7.58 13.34
N GLY A 160 8.37 6.95 12.54
CA GLY A 160 9.70 6.50 12.98
C GLY A 160 9.67 5.31 13.93
N LYS A 161 8.57 4.55 13.94
CA LYS A 161 8.37 3.37 14.78
C LYS A 161 8.67 2.08 14.00
N PRO A 162 9.04 0.99 14.69
CA PRO A 162 9.19 -0.32 14.05
C PRO A 162 7.87 -0.79 13.43
N GLN A 163 7.97 -1.48 12.31
CA GLN A 163 6.87 -2.11 11.59
C GLN A 163 6.29 -3.27 12.40
N PHE A 164 5.01 -3.57 12.19
CA PHE A 164 4.33 -4.68 12.86
C PHE A 164 4.26 -5.94 11.98
N TYR A 165 3.99 -5.77 10.68
CA TYR A 165 3.83 -6.89 9.73
C TYR A 165 5.01 -7.04 8.75
N GLY A 166 5.94 -6.09 8.70
CA GLY A 166 7.08 -6.10 7.77
C GLY A 166 6.64 -5.89 6.32
N MET A 167 5.67 -5.01 6.08
CA MET A 167 5.10 -4.75 4.75
C MET A 167 5.88 -3.73 3.93
N HIS A 168 6.60 -2.81 4.59
CA HIS A 168 7.38 -1.73 3.96
C HIS A 168 8.84 -2.13 3.79
N PHE A 169 9.33 -1.98 2.55
CA PHE A 169 10.72 -2.16 2.15
C PHE A 169 11.26 -0.81 1.67
N ASP A 170 12.46 -0.44 2.08
CA ASP A 170 13.13 0.75 1.54
C ASP A 170 13.81 0.39 0.21
N LEU A 171 13.84 1.31 -0.75
CA LEU A 171 14.63 1.12 -1.97
C LEU A 171 16.03 1.70 -1.74
N ILE A 172 17.01 0.81 -1.55
CA ILE A 172 18.41 1.13 -1.25
C ILE A 172 19.29 0.48 -2.32
N ASP A 173 20.10 1.27 -3.00
CA ASP A 173 21.03 0.81 -4.06
C ASP A 173 20.36 -0.10 -5.10
N GLY A 174 19.15 0.28 -5.53
CA GLY A 174 18.38 -0.47 -6.52
C GLY A 174 17.83 -1.82 -6.02
N LYS A 175 17.69 -2.01 -4.70
CA LYS A 175 17.10 -3.19 -4.08
C LYS A 175 16.04 -2.79 -3.06
N PHE A 176 14.97 -3.57 -3.00
CA PHE A 176 14.06 -3.50 -1.86
C PHE A 176 14.72 -4.14 -0.64
N VAL A 177 14.80 -3.40 0.46
CA VAL A 177 15.45 -3.83 1.68
C VAL A 177 14.49 -3.70 2.86
N LEU A 178 14.28 -4.80 3.57
CA LEU A 178 13.65 -4.81 4.88
C LEU A 178 14.68 -5.25 5.92
N ASP A 179 14.96 -4.39 6.90
CA ASP A 179 15.73 -4.78 8.08
C ASP A 179 14.79 -5.23 9.20
N LEU A 180 14.91 -6.49 9.63
CA LEU A 180 14.13 -7.05 10.74
C LEU A 180 14.39 -6.36 12.08
N LYS A 181 15.50 -5.63 12.25
CA LYS A 181 15.69 -4.76 13.43
C LYS A 181 14.65 -3.65 13.51
N ASN A 182 14.04 -3.29 12.38
CA ASN A 182 12.96 -2.30 12.29
C ASN A 182 11.58 -2.96 12.30
N VAL A 183 11.46 -4.19 12.80
CA VAL A 183 10.19 -4.91 12.98
C VAL A 183 10.01 -5.26 14.46
N VAL A 184 8.81 -5.04 14.99
CA VAL A 184 8.44 -5.42 16.35
C VAL A 184 8.56 -6.94 16.50
N ASP A 185 9.34 -7.39 17.47
CA ASP A 185 9.53 -8.81 17.81
C ASP A 185 9.56 -9.74 16.58
N PRO A 186 10.67 -9.75 15.82
CA PRO A 186 10.79 -10.54 14.60
C PRO A 186 10.58 -12.04 14.82
N THR A 187 10.84 -12.54 16.04
CA THR A 187 10.67 -13.96 16.37
C THR A 187 9.21 -14.42 16.27
N ARG A 188 8.26 -13.49 16.43
CA ARG A 188 6.82 -13.73 16.31
C ARG A 188 6.23 -13.25 14.98
N LEU A 189 7.04 -12.72 14.07
CA LEU A 189 6.56 -12.09 12.84
C LEU A 189 5.76 -13.05 11.97
N GLU A 190 6.30 -14.24 11.66
CA GLU A 190 5.64 -15.21 10.78
C GLU A 190 4.30 -15.68 11.36
N LYS A 191 4.23 -15.91 12.68
CA LYS A 191 2.97 -16.22 13.36
C LYS A 191 1.94 -15.11 13.17
N ARG A 192 2.32 -13.84 13.37
CA ARG A 192 1.42 -12.70 13.17
C ARG A 192 0.98 -12.55 11.72
N ARG A 193 1.88 -12.81 10.76
CA ARG A 193 1.56 -12.79 9.33
C ARG A 193 0.55 -13.87 8.98
N ALA A 194 0.75 -15.10 9.45
CA ALA A 194 -0.17 -16.21 9.25
C ALA A 194 -1.56 -15.94 9.87
N GLU A 195 -1.62 -15.44 11.11
CA GLU A 195 -2.87 -15.05 11.78
C GLU A 195 -3.63 -13.95 11.02
N ALA A 196 -2.91 -13.07 10.32
CA ALA A 196 -3.49 -12.02 9.48
C ALA A 196 -3.77 -12.46 8.03
N GLY A 197 -3.57 -13.75 7.69
CA GLY A 197 -3.74 -14.27 6.34
C GLY A 197 -2.73 -13.70 5.33
N LEU A 198 -1.59 -13.19 5.79
CA LEU A 198 -0.50 -12.72 4.95
C LEU A 198 0.41 -13.89 4.55
N PRO A 199 0.99 -13.88 3.34
CA PRO A 199 1.97 -14.88 2.95
C PRO A 199 3.22 -14.79 3.86
N PRO A 200 4.00 -15.87 3.98
CA PRO A 200 5.31 -15.83 4.64
C PRO A 200 6.17 -14.66 4.13
N LEU A 201 7.03 -14.08 4.97
CA LEU A 201 7.81 -12.90 4.58
C LEU A 201 8.70 -13.17 3.37
N ALA A 202 9.28 -14.37 3.30
CA ALA A 202 10.11 -14.79 2.18
C ALA A 202 9.34 -14.82 0.85
N GLU A 203 8.12 -15.33 0.85
CA GLU A 203 7.24 -15.37 -0.33
C GLU A 203 6.79 -13.96 -0.73
N TYR A 204 6.48 -13.11 0.24
CA TYR A 204 6.15 -11.71 -0.01
C TYR A 204 7.31 -10.95 -0.66
N ALA A 205 8.53 -11.09 -0.12
CA ALA A 205 9.72 -10.48 -0.70
C ALA A 205 9.98 -10.99 -2.13
N LYS A 206 9.82 -12.30 -2.37
CA LYS A 206 9.92 -12.88 -3.71
C LYS A 206 8.89 -12.27 -4.67
N GLY A 207 7.63 -12.17 -4.25
CA GLY A 207 6.57 -11.57 -5.05
C GLY A 207 6.83 -10.10 -5.40
N LEU A 208 7.34 -9.31 -4.45
CA LEU A 208 7.79 -7.93 -4.72
C LEU A 208 8.89 -7.91 -5.79
N ALA A 209 9.88 -8.81 -5.66
CA ALA A 209 10.98 -8.84 -6.61
C ALA A 209 10.55 -9.21 -8.03
N GLU A 210 9.64 -10.17 -8.15
CA GLU A 210 9.09 -10.61 -9.44
C GLU A 210 8.19 -9.56 -10.09
N LEU A 211 7.36 -8.88 -9.30
CA LEU A 211 6.44 -7.85 -9.79
C LEU A 211 7.21 -6.67 -10.35
N TYR A 212 8.19 -6.17 -9.58
CA TYR A 212 8.88 -4.94 -9.90
C TYR A 212 10.20 -5.12 -10.67
N LYS A 213 10.62 -6.38 -10.88
CA LYS A 213 11.92 -6.71 -11.48
C LYS A 213 13.10 -6.08 -10.72
N VAL A 214 12.95 -5.94 -9.40
CA VAL A 214 13.95 -5.35 -8.48
C VAL A 214 14.21 -6.32 -7.34
N PRO A 215 15.47 -6.71 -7.06
CA PRO A 215 15.75 -7.67 -5.99
C PRO A 215 15.19 -7.21 -4.63
N ALA A 216 14.59 -8.13 -3.88
CA ALA A 216 14.13 -7.89 -2.52
C ALA A 216 14.96 -8.69 -1.50
N VAL A 217 15.47 -7.99 -0.49
CA VAL A 217 16.40 -8.50 0.51
C VAL A 217 15.83 -8.26 1.90
N VAL A 218 15.78 -9.31 2.70
CA VAL A 218 15.48 -9.24 4.13
C VAL A 218 16.80 -9.38 4.88
N LEU A 219 17.17 -8.37 5.66
CA LEU A 219 18.36 -8.36 6.50
C LEU A 219 18.05 -8.93 7.89
N ASN A 220 19.09 -9.39 8.57
CA ASN A 220 19.01 -9.95 9.93
C ASN A 220 18.04 -11.13 10.06
N LYS A 221 17.97 -12.00 9.04
CA LYS A 221 17.06 -13.17 8.98
C LYS A 221 17.17 -14.12 10.16
N GLN A 222 18.33 -14.18 10.83
CA GLN A 222 18.53 -14.95 12.05
C GLN A 222 17.64 -14.51 13.23
N LEU A 223 16.98 -13.35 13.13
CA LEU A 223 16.00 -12.87 14.11
C LEU A 223 14.60 -13.50 13.91
N LEU A 224 14.35 -14.15 12.77
CA LEU A 224 13.16 -14.97 12.59
C LEU A 224 13.32 -16.26 13.37
N LYS A 225 12.23 -16.76 13.95
CA LYS A 225 12.21 -18.12 14.48
C LYS A 225 12.22 -19.10 13.28
N PRO A 226 12.98 -20.21 13.35
CA PRO A 226 12.88 -21.29 12.36
C PRO A 226 11.46 -21.87 12.28
#